data_AF-A0A1H7BKZ0-F1
#
_entry.id   AF-A0A1H7BKZ0-F1
#
_cell.length_a   1.000
_cell.length_b   1.000
_cell.length_c   1.000
_cell.angle_alpha   90.00
_cell.angle_beta   90.00
_cell.angle_gamma   90.00
#
_symmetry.space_group_name_H-M   'P 1'
#
loop_
_entity.id
_entity.type
_entity.pdbx_description
1 polymer ?
#
loop_
_entity_poly.entity_id
_entity_poly.type
_entity_poly.pdbx_seq_one_letter_code
_entity_poly.pdbx_strand_id
1 'polypeptide(L)'
;MEQSFSPNPPAPGATLPADRNRWTPERQRLFLASLLATGNVTHAARAVGMSAASAHRLRRRLDGTPFDRAWGRALALYAQSLADPFANSPKPAPRK
;
A
#
# COMPACT_ATOMS: atom_id res chain seq x y z
N MET A 1 -21.20 -0.88 -16.97
CA MET A 1 -21.86 0.21 -16.20
C MET A 1 -22.33 -0.51 -14.94
N GLU A 2 -21.86 -0.28 -13.72
CA GLU A 2 -21.43 0.94 -13.05
C GLU A 2 -20.25 0.61 -12.10
N GLN A 3 -19.12 1.31 -12.22
CA GLN A 3 -18.06 1.28 -11.19
C GLN A 3 -18.07 2.65 -10.53
N SER A 4 -19.01 2.82 -9.58
CA SER A 4 -19.22 4.05 -8.83
C SER A 4 -17.97 4.41 -8.03
N PHE A 5 -17.16 5.30 -8.59
CA PHE A 5 -16.09 6.01 -7.89
C PHE A 5 -16.71 7.20 -7.17
N SER A 6 -16.95 7.06 -5.87
CA SER A 6 -17.22 8.19 -4.98
C SER A 6 -15.99 8.42 -4.10
N PRO A 7 -15.31 9.59 -4.18
CA PRO A 7 -14.21 9.91 -3.28
C PRO A 7 -14.77 10.38 -1.92
N ASN A 8 -15.13 9.45 -1.04
CA ASN A 8 -15.46 9.77 0.35
C ASN A 8 -14.23 9.52 1.25
N PRO A 9 -13.77 10.49 2.08
CA PRO A 9 -12.79 10.20 3.12
C PRO A 9 -13.37 9.17 4.11
N PRO A 10 -12.67 8.06 4.44
CA PRO A 10 -13.24 7.07 5.33
C PRO A 10 -13.15 7.56 6.77
N ALA A 11 -14.32 7.71 7.40
CA ALA A 11 -14.48 7.70 8.85
C ALA A 11 -14.20 6.27 9.39
N PRO A 12 -13.60 6.14 10.58
CA PRO A 12 -13.31 4.84 11.17
C PRO A 12 -14.57 4.24 11.81
N GLY A 13 -15.15 3.21 11.18
CA GLY A 13 -16.17 2.40 11.84
C GLY A 13 -17.22 1.82 10.88
N ALA A 14 -16.89 0.72 10.20
CA ALA A 14 -17.90 -0.20 9.70
C ALA A 14 -17.27 -1.56 9.40
N THR A 15 -17.43 -2.48 10.35
CA THR A 15 -17.12 -3.89 10.23
C THR A 15 -18.18 -4.57 9.36
N LEU A 16 -17.87 -4.81 8.08
CA LEU A 16 -18.60 -5.74 7.22
C LEU A 16 -17.65 -6.87 6.79
N PRO A 17 -18.15 -8.12 6.61
CA PRO A 17 -17.32 -9.26 6.27
C PRO A 17 -16.57 -8.97 4.96
N ALA A 18 -15.28 -8.72 5.13
CA ALA A 18 -14.42 -8.17 4.12
C ALA A 18 -14.35 -9.14 2.95
N ASP A 19 -14.73 -8.66 1.77
CA ASP A 19 -14.42 -9.25 0.49
C ASP A 19 -12.88 -9.41 0.43
N ARG A 20 -12.40 -10.59 0.86
CA ARG A 20 -10.99 -10.81 1.19
C ARG A 20 -10.08 -10.57 -0.01
N ASN A 21 -10.65 -10.59 -1.21
CA ASN A 21 -9.96 -10.43 -2.47
C ASN A 21 -10.08 -9.03 -3.11
N ARG A 22 -10.71 -8.05 -2.45
CA ARG A 22 -10.89 -6.69 -2.98
C ARG A 22 -9.82 -5.72 -2.47
N TRP A 23 -9.24 -4.92 -3.37
CA TRP A 23 -8.37 -3.80 -3.00
C TRP A 23 -9.22 -2.64 -2.46
N THR A 24 -9.42 -2.62 -1.14
CA THR A 24 -10.07 -1.51 -0.45
C THR A 24 -9.11 -0.33 -0.30
N PRO A 25 -9.61 0.91 -0.17
CA PRO A 25 -8.76 2.08 0.07
C PRO A 25 -7.94 1.95 1.37
N GLU A 26 -8.45 1.26 2.38
CA GLU A 26 -7.70 0.97 3.60
C GLU A 26 -6.49 0.05 3.34
N ARG A 27 -6.67 -1.02 2.57
CA ARG A 27 -5.56 -1.90 2.14
C ARG A 27 -4.55 -1.16 1.27
N GLN A 28 -5.01 -0.25 0.41
CA GLN A 28 -4.11 0.59 -0.39
C GLN A 28 -3.23 1.47 0.50
N ARG A 29 -3.81 2.09 1.54
CA ARG A 29 -3.06 2.92 2.51
C ARG A 29 -2.06 2.07 3.31
N LEU A 30 -2.51 0.93 3.86
CA LEU A 30 -1.63 0.01 4.60
C LEU A 30 -0.50 -0.54 3.72
N PHE A 31 -0.80 -0.80 2.45
CA PHE A 31 0.19 -1.23 1.47
C PHE A 31 1.24 -0.13 1.25
N LEU A 32 0.82 1.13 1.02
CA LEU A 32 1.74 2.25 0.84
C LEU A 32 2.59 2.52 2.08
N ALA A 33 2.00 2.42 3.29
CA ALA A 33 2.74 2.56 4.55
C ALA A 33 3.79 1.45 4.71
N SER A 34 3.42 0.21 4.39
CA SER A 34 4.36 -0.93 4.42
C SER A 34 5.45 -0.80 3.35
N LEU A 35 5.11 -0.26 2.18
CA LEU A 35 6.05 -0.01 1.09
C LEU A 35 7.06 1.08 1.46
N LEU A 36 6.62 2.16 2.12
CA LEU A 36 7.49 3.22 2.61
C LEU A 36 8.43 2.73 3.71
N ALA A 37 7.95 1.81 4.56
CA ALA A 37 8.77 1.25 5.63
C ALA A 37 9.81 0.23 5.11
N THR A 38 9.48 -0.57 4.09
CA THR A 38 10.31 -1.73 3.70
C THR A 38 10.97 -1.61 2.33
N GLY A 39 10.48 -0.74 1.46
CA GLY A 39 10.88 -0.68 0.04
C GLY A 39 10.51 -1.92 -0.78
N ASN A 40 9.85 -2.92 -0.18
CA ASN A 40 9.61 -4.21 -0.80
C ASN A 40 8.12 -4.44 -1.09
N VAL A 41 7.77 -4.43 -2.38
CA VAL A 41 6.40 -4.62 -2.87
C VAL A 41 5.80 -5.95 -2.44
N THR A 42 6.59 -7.04 -2.48
CA THR A 42 6.11 -8.38 -2.09
C THR A 42 5.82 -8.44 -0.61
N HIS A 43 6.68 -7.86 0.23
CA HIS A 43 6.47 -7.81 1.67
C HIS A 43 5.26 -6.94 2.02
N ALA A 44 5.16 -5.75 1.43
CA ALA A 44 4.03 -4.84 1.62
C ALA A 44 2.70 -5.46 1.19
N ALA A 45 2.68 -6.20 0.08
CA ALA A 45 1.49 -6.91 -0.38
C ALA A 45 1.07 -8.00 0.61
N ARG A 46 2.03 -8.81 1.10
CA ARG A 46 1.75 -9.85 2.11
C ARG A 46 1.24 -9.27 3.43
N ALA A 47 1.76 -8.11 3.84
CA ALA A 47 1.32 -7.42 5.06
C ALA A 47 -0.17 -7.04 5.03
N VAL A 48 -0.73 -6.79 3.84
CA VAL A 48 -2.17 -6.50 3.65
C VAL A 48 -2.99 -7.70 3.20
N GLY A 49 -2.39 -8.90 3.20
CA GLY A 49 -3.04 -10.15 2.78
C GLY A 49 -3.24 -10.27 1.27
N MET A 50 -2.42 -9.58 0.47
CA MET A 50 -2.48 -9.58 -1.01
C MET A 50 -1.21 -10.17 -1.63
N SER A 51 -1.34 -10.65 -2.86
CA SER A 51 -0.20 -11.10 -3.67
C SER A 51 0.47 -9.93 -4.40
N ALA A 52 1.79 -10.00 -4.58
CA ALA A 52 2.54 -8.99 -5.34
C ALA A 52 2.00 -8.81 -6.77
N ALA A 53 1.58 -9.91 -7.43
CA ALA A 53 0.94 -9.87 -8.74
C ALA A 53 -0.35 -9.03 -8.74
N SER A 54 -1.19 -9.14 -7.70
CA SER A 54 -2.40 -8.33 -7.53
C SER A 54 -2.08 -6.86 -7.28
N ALA A 55 -0.97 -6.56 -6.60
CA ALA A 55 -0.50 -5.19 -6.38
C ALA A 55 -0.02 -4.54 -7.70
N HIS A 56 0.75 -5.26 -8.53
CA HIS A 56 1.13 -4.78 -9.86
C HIS A 56 -0.08 -4.60 -10.79
N ARG A 57 -1.07 -5.51 -10.74
CA ARG A 57 -2.33 -5.35 -11.50
C ARG A 57 -3.10 -4.11 -11.04
N LEU A 58 -3.15 -3.85 -9.73
CA LEU A 58 -3.76 -2.63 -9.20
C LEU A 58 -3.02 -1.39 -9.71
N ARG A 59 -1.69 -1.38 -9.63
CA ARG A 59 -0.87 -0.26 -10.11
C ARG A 59 -1.13 0.05 -11.58
N ARG A 60 -1.14 -0.94 -12.46
CA ARG A 60 -1.45 -0.74 -13.89
C ARG A 60 -2.86 -0.19 -14.14
N ARG A 61 -3.83 -0.52 -13.29
CA ARG A 61 -5.20 0.01 -13.38
C ARG A 61 -5.33 1.44 -12.87
N LEU A 62 -4.45 1.82 -11.93
CA LEU A 62 -4.41 3.12 -11.27
C LEU A 62 -3.24 3.97 -11.78
N ASP A 63 -2.73 3.65 -12.97
CA ASP A 63 -1.67 4.40 -13.63
C ASP A 63 -2.14 5.85 -13.86
N GLY A 64 -1.29 6.83 -13.57
CA GLY A 64 -1.63 8.25 -13.62
C GLY A 64 -2.51 8.78 -12.48
N THR A 65 -2.96 7.93 -11.55
CA THR A 65 -3.73 8.38 -10.37
C THR A 65 -2.80 8.86 -9.24
N PRO A 66 -3.33 9.61 -8.25
CA PRO A 66 -2.58 9.91 -7.02
C PRO A 66 -2.02 8.68 -6.29
N PHE A 67 -2.62 7.50 -6.47
CA PHE A 67 -2.09 6.26 -5.87
C PHE A 67 -0.74 5.86 -6.47
N ASP A 68 -0.59 5.90 -7.80
CA ASP A 68 0.69 5.59 -8.46
C ASP A 68 1.78 6.61 -8.10
N ARG A 69 1.42 7.90 -8.02
CA ARG A 69 2.33 8.93 -7.50
C ARG A 69 2.75 8.67 -6.05
N ALA A 70 1.81 8.27 -5.19
CA ALA A 70 2.09 7.91 -3.81
C ALA A 70 2.98 6.67 -3.70
N TRP A 71 2.82 5.69 -4.61
CA TRP A 71 3.68 4.52 -4.71
C TRP A 71 5.12 4.92 -5.04
N GLY A 72 5.30 5.75 -6.07
CA GLY A 72 6.62 6.27 -6.44
C GLY A 72 7.26 7.06 -5.29
N ARG A 73 6.49 7.94 -4.63
CA ARG A 73 6.95 8.68 -3.45
C ARG A 73 7.35 7.77 -2.29
N ALA A 74 6.59 6.71 -2.02
CA ALA A 74 6.93 5.77 -0.95
C ALA A 74 8.30 5.11 -1.19
N LEU A 75 8.57 4.69 -2.43
CA LEU A 75 9.88 4.14 -2.81
C LEU A 75 11.00 5.19 -2.75
N ALA A 76 10.73 6.41 -3.20
CA ALA A 76 11.71 7.50 -3.15
C ALA A 76 12.06 7.89 -1.71
N LEU A 77 11.06 7.96 -0.82
CA LEU A 77 11.27 8.24 0.60
C LEU A 77 12.02 7.10 1.30
N TYR A 78 11.73 5.85 0.95
CA TYR A 78 12.50 4.71 1.45
C TYR A 78 13.96 4.78 0.97
N ALA A 79 14.20 5.03 -0.32
CA ALA A 79 15.56 5.21 -0.85
C ALA A 79 16.29 6.38 -0.19
N GLN A 80 15.59 7.49 0.05
CA GLN A 80 16.13 8.64 0.78
C GLN A 80 16.50 8.27 2.22
N SER A 81 15.70 7.43 2.88
CA SER A 81 16.01 6.92 4.22
C SER A 81 17.23 6.01 4.19
N LEU A 82 17.43 5.18 3.17
CA LEU A 82 18.66 4.38 3.05
C LEU A 82 19.92 5.24 2.82
N ALA A 83 19.76 6.40 2.20
CA ALA A 83 20.83 7.37 2.01
C ALA A 83 21.06 8.28 3.24
N ASP A 84 20.08 8.35 4.15
CA ASP A 84 20.19 9.13 5.37
C ASP A 84 20.97 8.34 6.44
N PRO A 85 22.13 8.84 6.91
CA PRO A 85 22.97 8.11 7.84
C PRO A 85 22.36 7.95 9.25
N PHE A 86 21.23 8.62 9.54
CA PHE A 86 20.53 8.57 10.82
C PHE A 86 19.19 7.84 10.76
N ALA A 87 18.73 7.45 9.57
CA ALA A 87 17.53 6.66 9.40
C ALA A 87 17.78 5.24 9.91
N ASN A 88 17.55 5.07 11.21
CA ASN A 88 17.50 3.80 11.91
C ASN A 88 16.62 2.83 11.12
N SER A 89 17.24 1.79 10.55
CA SER A 89 16.58 0.90 9.60
C SER A 89 15.36 0.26 10.26
N PRO A 90 14.14 0.42 9.72
CA PRO A 90 12.95 -0.19 10.31
C PRO A 90 13.10 -1.72 10.25
N LYS A 91 13.41 -2.30 11.41
CA LYS A 91 13.55 -3.73 11.66
C LYS A 91 12.23 -4.44 11.28
N PRO A 92 12.25 -5.49 10.46
CA PRO A 92 11.05 -6.27 10.19
C PRO A 92 10.64 -7.01 11.47
N ALA A 93 9.45 -6.71 11.99
CA ALA A 93 8.83 -7.54 13.00
C ALA A 93 8.36 -8.85 12.35
N PRO A 94 8.88 -10.03 12.75
CA PRO A 94 8.31 -11.30 12.32
C PRO A 94 6.96 -11.48 13.03
N ARG A 95 5.89 -11.71 12.27
CA ARG A 95 4.61 -12.14 12.84
C ARG A 95 4.48 -13.66 12.66
N LYS A 96 4.39 -14.34 13.81
CA LYS A 96 4.18 -15.78 14.02
C LYS A 96 3.06 -16.35 13.16
#